data_AF-A0AAJ1Q495-F1
#
_entry.id   AF-A0AAJ1Q495-F1
#
_cell.length_a   1.000
_cell.length_b   1.000
_cell.length_c   1.000
_cell.angle_alpha   90.00
_cell.angle_beta   90.00
_cell.angle_gamma   90.00
#
_symmetry.space_group_name_H-M   'P 1'
#
loop_
_entity.id
_entity.type
_entity.pdbx_description
1 polymer ?
#
loop_
_entity_poly.entity_id
_entity_poly.type
_entity_poly.pdbx_seq_one_letter_code
_entity_poly.pdbx_strand_id
1 'polypeptide(L)' 'MSKNVVDFAKEHGYETAEYLGVYQSKRVYEAIYRDDNVCYYIGLPAFILESENDLEWIQDQRSFSIMNNYY' A
#
# COMPACT_ATOMS: atom_id res chain seq x y z
N MET A 1 -12.93 15.66 -4.04
CA MET A 1 -12.36 14.66 -4.97
C MET A 1 -11.82 13.55 -4.09
N SER A 2 -12.23 12.28 -4.31
CA SER A 2 -11.59 11.18 -3.59
C SER A 2 -10.12 11.14 -4.02
N LYS A 3 -9.21 11.00 -3.07
CA LYS A 3 -7.78 10.94 -3.35
C LYS A 3 -7.50 9.65 -4.10
N ASN A 4 -6.75 9.72 -5.20
CA ASN A 4 -6.40 8.54 -5.98
C ASN A 4 -5.35 7.71 -5.21
N VAL A 5 -5.51 6.38 -5.13
CA VAL A 5 -4.60 5.48 -4.41
C VAL A 5 -3.17 5.54 -4.97
N VAL A 6 -3.01 5.69 -6.29
CA VAL A 6 -1.68 5.82 -6.93
C VAL A 6 -1.02 7.13 -6.53
N ASP A 7 -1.77 8.23 -6.52
CA ASP A 7 -1.23 9.52 -6.08
C ASP A 7 -0.85 9.48 -4.59
N PHE A 8 -1.64 8.78 -3.77
CA PHE A 8 -1.33 8.55 -2.36
C PHE A 8 -0.06 7.70 -2.17
N ALA A 9 0.14 6.66 -2.99
CA ALA A 9 1.38 5.86 -2.98
C ALA A 9 2.61 6.73 -3.32
N LYS A 10 2.48 7.60 -4.33
CA LYS A 10 3.55 8.52 -4.77
C LYS A 10 3.96 9.52 -3.71
N GLU A 11 3.01 10.03 -2.92
CA GLU A 11 3.32 10.87 -1.77
C GLU A 11 4.18 10.17 -0.71
N HIS A 12 4.11 8.83 -0.64
CA HIS A 12 4.91 8.01 0.28
C HIS A 12 6.20 7.46 -0.37
N GLY A 13 6.53 7.89 -1.60
CA GLY A 13 7.76 7.51 -2.30
C GLY A 13 7.66 6.23 -3.12
N TYR A 14 6.45 5.72 -3.38
CA TYR A 14 6.20 4.54 -4.20
C TYR A 14 5.76 4.92 -5.61
N GLU A 15 5.95 4.04 -6.59
CA GLU A 15 5.63 4.34 -7.99
C GLU A 15 4.14 4.19 -8.27
N THR A 16 3.56 3.12 -7.73
CA THR A 16 2.16 2.75 -7.96
C THR A 16 1.60 1.93 -6.80
N ALA A 17 0.35 1.54 -6.91
CA ALA A 17 -0.28 0.59 -6.00
C ALA A 17 -1.09 -0.46 -6.78
N GLU A 18 -1.03 -1.71 -6.34
CA GLU A 18 -1.77 -2.83 -6.92
C GLU A 18 -2.88 -3.30 -5.97
N TYR A 19 -4.08 -3.54 -6.50
CA TYR A 19 -5.21 -4.01 -5.70
C TYR A 19 -5.02 -5.47 -5.28
N LEU A 20 -5.06 -5.75 -3.98
CA LEU A 20 -4.94 -7.11 -3.44
C LEU A 20 -6.29 -7.74 -3.08
N GLY A 21 -7.26 -6.93 -2.61
CA GLY A 21 -8.54 -7.47 -2.16
C GLY A 21 -9.25 -6.60 -1.13
N VAL A 22 -10.00 -7.24 -0.23
CA VAL A 22 -10.71 -6.59 0.88
C VAL A 22 -10.21 -7.16 2.21
N TYR A 23 -9.86 -6.29 3.14
CA TYR A 23 -9.45 -6.62 4.50
C TYR A 23 -10.24 -5.77 5.48
N GLN A 24 -10.94 -6.40 6.42
CA GLN A 24 -11.75 -5.70 7.43
C GLN A 24 -12.70 -4.65 6.83
N SER A 25 -13.38 -5.01 5.74
CA SER A 25 -14.30 -4.12 4.99
C SER A 25 -13.66 -2.90 4.32
N LYS A 26 -12.33 -2.83 4.25
CA LYS A 26 -11.58 -1.84 3.49
C LYS A 26 -10.93 -2.49 2.27
N ARG A 27 -10.81 -1.77 1.16
CA ARG A 27 -10.03 -2.25 0.01
C ARG A 27 -8.55 -2.14 0.33
N VAL A 28 -7.77 -3.15 -0.02
CA VAL A 28 -6.33 -3.19 0.23
C VAL A 28 -5.58 -3.09 -1.08
N TYR A 29 -4.55 -2.25 -1.06
CA TYR A 29 -3.59 -2.14 -2.14
C TYR A 29 -2.18 -2.35 -1.60
N GLU A 30 -1.33 -3.04 -2.34
CA GLU A 30 0.10 -3.11 -2.09
C GLU A 30 0.78 -1.91 -2.78
N ALA A 31 1.62 -1.18 -2.05
CA ALA A 31 2.39 -0.11 -2.65
C ALA A 31 3.64 -0.70 -3.33
N ILE A 32 3.79 -0.45 -4.63
CA ILE A 32 4.86 -1.00 -5.45
C ILE A 32 5.94 0.06 -5.63
N TYR A 33 7.13 -0.24 -5.12
CA TYR A 33 8.30 0.61 -5.28
C TYR A 33 8.88 0.44 -6.69
N ARG A 34 9.56 1.46 -7.21
CA ARG A 34 10.20 1.41 -8.52
C ARG A 34 11.41 0.45 -8.47
N ASP A 35 11.40 -0.58 -9.31
CA ASP A 35 12.58 -1.42 -9.55
C ASP A 35 13.31 -0.93 -10.80
N ASP A 36 14.35 -0.11 -10.62
CA ASP A 36 15.24 0.37 -11.67
C ASP A 36 16.62 -0.33 -11.65
N ASN A 37 16.69 -1.54 -11.08
CA ASN A 37 17.92 -2.28 -10.80
C ASN A 37 18.88 -1.59 -9.81
N VAL A 38 18.42 -0.59 -9.05
CA VAL A 38 19.15 -0.04 -7.91
C VAL A 38 18.73 -0.76 -6.62
N CYS A 39 19.68 -0.96 -5.71
CA CYS A 39 19.38 -1.54 -4.41
C CYS A 39 18.76 -0.48 -3.49
N TYR A 40 17.56 -0.74 -2.99
CA TYR A 40 16.82 0.15 -2.09
C TYR A 40 16.57 -0.48 -0.73
N TYR A 41 16.64 0.33 0.32
CA TYR A 41 16.18 -0.04 1.66
C TYR A 41 14.74 0.43 1.85
N ILE A 42 13.78 -0.43 1.51
CA ILE A 42 12.34 -0.10 1.48
C ILE A 42 11.58 -0.42 2.78
N GLY A 43 12.27 -0.81 3.86
CA GLY A 43 11.64 -1.01 5.16
C GLY A 43 10.69 -2.21 5.19
N LEU A 44 9.55 -2.06 5.85
CA LEU A 44 8.48 -3.07 5.90
C LEU A 44 7.63 -3.04 4.61
N PRO A 45 6.94 -4.15 4.27
CA PRO A 45 5.94 -4.13 3.21
C PRO A 45 4.95 -2.99 3.43
N ALA A 46 4.56 -2.31 2.35
CA ALA A 46 3.70 -1.14 2.42
C ALA A 46 2.35 -1.42 1.79
N PHE A 47 1.28 -1.07 2.51
CA PHE A 47 -0.09 -1.24 2.07
C PHE A 47 -0.88 0.05 2.23
N ILE A 48 -1.92 0.18 1.41
CA ILE A 48 -2.90 1.27 1.48
C ILE A 48 -4.27 0.64 1.74
N LEU A 49 -4.94 1.10 2.80
CA LEU A 49 -6.34 0.75 3.06
C LEU A 49 -7.24 1.88 2.59
N GLU A 50 -8.12 1.59 1.65
CA GLU A 50 -9.14 2.53 1.16
C GLU A 50 -10.48 2.26 1.86
N SER A 51 -11.03 3.31 2.46
CA SER A 51 -12.40 3.41 2.96
C SER A 51 -13.18 4.44 2.14
N GLU A 52 -14.49 4.57 2.36
CA GLU A 52 -15.37 5.41 1.52
C GLU A 52 -14.85 6.85 1.30
N ASN A 53 -14.15 7.42 2.28
CA ASN A 53 -13.69 8.81 2.24
C ASN A 53 -12.21 9.00 2.63
N ASP A 54 -11.46 7.93 2.88
CA ASP A 54 -10.11 8.05 3.44
C ASP A 54 -9.17 6.94 2.96
N LEU A 55 -7.88 7.29 2.91
CA LEU A 55 -6.77 6.40 2.58
C LEU A 55 -5.82 6.33 3.77
N GLU A 56 -5.57 5.13 4.26
CA GLU A 56 -4.67 4.87 5.37
C GLU A 56 -3.39 4.21 4.87
N TRP A 57 -2.25 4.82 5.19
CA TRP A 57 -0.93 4.24 4.91
C TRP A 57 -0.54 3.25 6.02
N ILE A 58 -0.15 2.04 5.62
CA ILE A 58 0.32 0.99 6.52
C ILE A 58 1.73 0.59 6.12
N GLN A 59 2.71 0.92 6.96
CA GLN A 59 4.08 0.42 6.84
C GLN A 59 4.68 0.21 8.23
N ASP A 60 3.91 -0.49 9.07
CA ASP A 60 4.26 -0.84 10.44
C ASP A 60 4.04 -2.34 10.68
N GLN A 61 4.02 -2.80 11.93
CA GLN A 61 3.82 -4.22 12.25
C GLN A 61 2.51 -4.81 11.70
N ARG A 62 1.48 -3.99 11.46
CA ARG A 62 0.21 -4.43 10.88
C ARG A 62 0.38 -4.95 9.45
N SER A 63 1.44 -4.53 8.76
CA SER A 63 1.78 -4.99 7.41
C SER A 63 1.93 -6.51 7.35
N PHE A 64 2.48 -7.15 8.39
CA PHE A 64 2.59 -8.61 8.46
C PHE A 64 1.24 -9.30 8.54
N SER A 65 0.30 -8.74 9.31
CA SER A 65 -1.06 -9.28 9.39
C SER A 65 -1.79 -9.19 8.05
N ILE A 66 -1.62 -8.07 7.33
CA ILE A 66 -2.19 -7.89 6.00
C ILE A 66 -1.54 -8.88 5.02
N MET A 67 -0.21 -8.96 5.00
CA MET A 67 0.55 -9.85 4.12
C MET A 67 0.14 -11.32 4.30
N ASN A 68 0.03 -11.81 5.54
CA ASN A 68 -0.41 -13.20 5.83
C ASN A 68 -1.85 -13.52 5.36
N ASN A 69 -2.66 -12.52 5.00
CA ASN A 69 -3.99 -12.77 4.43
C ASN A 69 -3.95 -12.97 2.90
N TYR A 70 -2.86 -12.57 2.23
CA TYR A 70 -2.77 -12.56 0.75
C TYR A 70 -1.62 -13.40 0.19
N TYR A 71 -0.63 -13.76 1.01
CA TYR A 71 0.51 -14.64 0.68
C TYR A 71 0.59 -15.80 1.67
#